data_AF-A0A1U8L7K6-F1
#
_entry.id   AF-A0A1U8L7K6-F1
#
_cell.length_a   1.000
_cell.length_b   1.000
_cell.length_c   1.000
_cell.angle_alpha   90.00
_cell.angle_beta   90.00
_cell.angle_gamma   90.00
#
_symmetry.space_group_name_H-M   'P 1'
#
loop_
_entity.id
_entity.type
_entity.pdbx_description
1 polymer ?
#
loop_
_entity_poly.entity_id
_entity_poly.type
_entity_poly.pdbx_seq_one_letter_code
_entity_poly.pdbx_strand_id
1 'polypeptide(L)'
;MSSSLPKKYIRELLERSSMSCAKSVPTLIVSSSLSRDDGDRLTDPTEYKSLAGALQYIVLTRPDIAYAVNRICQFMHTPTSVHLVALKRILRYLRGTIDYGLVVRPSDRLSLVGYADDNWGLDFDDRRSTTGYYVYLGHMSISCCSKNQSVVSRFTAEAKYRSLAAATSEITWLVSLLNKLHLQSLDQPTIWCENSNALYRQSCVTLQIQAC
;
A
#
# COMPACT_ATOMS: atom_id res chain seq x y z
N MET A 1 -15.08 17.34 -19.57
CA MET A 1 -14.37 16.17 -19.01
C MET A 1 -13.65 16.62 -17.74
N SER A 2 -14.25 16.46 -16.56
CA SER A 2 -13.59 16.88 -15.31
C SER A 2 -12.40 15.94 -15.05
N SER A 3 -11.18 16.46 -15.08
CA SER A 3 -10.03 15.72 -14.58
C SER A 3 -10.25 15.48 -13.10
N SER A 4 -10.36 14.22 -12.67
CA SER A 4 -10.38 13.91 -11.24
C SER A 4 -9.09 14.46 -10.60
N LEU A 5 -9.22 15.09 -9.43
CA LEU A 5 -8.10 15.72 -8.69
C LEU A 5 -6.80 14.88 -8.66
N PRO A 6 -6.86 13.54 -8.48
CA PRO A 6 -5.65 12.70 -8.49
C PRO A 6 -4.91 12.71 -9.83
N LYS A 7 -5.62 12.75 -10.97
CA LYS A 7 -5.01 12.75 -12.31
C LYS A 7 -4.24 14.04 -12.56
N LYS A 8 -4.79 15.17 -12.13
CA LYS A 8 -4.14 16.47 -12.23
C LYS A 8 -2.84 16.48 -11.43
N TYR A 9 -2.88 16.00 -10.19
CA TYR A 9 -1.70 15.94 -9.33
C TYR A 9 -0.59 15.03 -9.90
N ILE A 10 -0.94 13.85 -10.41
CA ILE A 10 0.03 12.95 -11.06
C ILE A 10 0.68 13.64 -12.27
N ARG A 11 -0.09 14.37 -13.07
CA ARG A 11 0.43 15.09 -14.24
C ARG A 11 1.43 16.19 -13.85
N GLU A 12 1.06 17.03 -12.87
CA GLU A 12 1.95 18.08 -12.35
C GLU A 12 3.24 17.49 -11.75
N LEU A 13 3.14 16.35 -11.06
CA LEU A 13 4.30 15.64 -10.52
C LEU A 13 5.23 15.13 -11.64
N LEU A 14 4.67 14.60 -12.73
CA LEU A 14 5.42 14.13 -13.89
C LEU A 14 6.09 15.29 -14.64
N GLU A 15 5.44 16.44 -14.74
CA GLU A 15 6.01 17.66 -15.32
C GLU A 15 7.19 18.17 -14.48
N ARG A 16 7.00 18.28 -13.16
CA ARG A 16 8.06 18.72 -12.23
C ARG A 16 9.29 17.82 -12.22
N SER A 17 9.11 16.52 -12.44
CA SER A 17 10.19 15.54 -12.49
C SER A 17 10.79 15.34 -13.89
N SER A 18 10.39 16.13 -14.88
CA SER A 18 10.79 15.97 -16.29
C SER A 18 10.48 14.58 -16.88
N MET A 19 9.42 13.92 -16.39
CA MET A 19 8.99 12.57 -16.77
C MET A 19 7.70 12.55 -17.60
N SER A 20 7.21 13.70 -18.04
CA SER A 20 5.99 13.86 -18.85
C SER A 20 6.03 13.09 -20.18
N CYS A 21 7.22 12.97 -20.80
CA CYS A 21 7.43 12.23 -22.05
C CYS A 21 8.02 10.81 -21.88
N ALA A 22 8.24 10.34 -20.65
CA ALA A 22 8.97 9.10 -20.39
C ALA A 22 8.19 7.84 -20.82
N LYS A 23 8.80 6.87 -21.53
CA LYS A 23 8.09 5.62 -21.92
C LYS A 23 7.48 4.92 -20.71
N SER A 24 6.19 4.59 -20.76
CA SER A 24 5.51 3.91 -19.65
C SER A 24 6.09 2.52 -19.39
N VAL A 25 5.91 2.01 -18.19
CA VAL A 25 6.25 0.64 -17.81
C VAL A 25 4.98 -0.03 -17.29
N PRO A 26 4.62 -1.23 -17.80
CA PRO A 26 3.37 -1.89 -17.40
C PRO A 26 3.42 -2.45 -15.97
N THR A 27 4.62 -2.63 -15.42
CA THR A 27 4.82 -3.40 -14.19
C THR A 27 5.61 -2.61 -13.14
N LEU A 28 5.00 -2.53 -11.96
CA LEU A 28 5.52 -1.88 -10.76
C LEU A 28 6.68 -2.60 -10.08
N ILE A 29 7.08 -3.80 -10.52
CA ILE A 29 8.11 -4.61 -9.86
C ILE A 29 9.40 -3.79 -9.72
N VAL A 30 9.50 -3.12 -8.58
CA VAL A 30 10.72 -2.71 -7.92
C VAL A 30 11.22 -4.02 -7.36
N SER A 31 12.39 -4.48 -7.82
CA SER A 31 12.93 -5.74 -7.35
C SER A 31 12.93 -5.74 -5.83
N SER A 32 12.53 -6.85 -5.22
CA SER A 32 12.66 -7.10 -3.77
C SER A 32 14.11 -7.04 -3.26
N SER A 33 15.06 -6.72 -4.15
CA SER A 33 16.50 -6.72 -3.95
C SER A 33 17.11 -5.34 -3.74
N LEU A 34 16.33 -4.28 -3.48
CA LEU A 34 16.94 -2.97 -3.15
C LEU A 34 17.63 -3.07 -1.78
N SER A 35 18.92 -2.76 -1.74
CA SER A 35 19.73 -2.68 -0.52
C SER A 35 20.32 -1.28 -0.32
N ARG A 36 20.57 -0.91 0.93
CA ARG A 36 21.25 0.34 1.34
C ARG A 36 22.59 0.55 0.64
N ASP A 37 23.29 -0.53 0.34
CA ASP A 37 24.64 -0.49 -0.24
C ASP A 37 24.64 -0.61 -1.77
N ASP A 38 23.47 -0.63 -2.41
CA ASP A 38 23.37 -0.72 -3.87
C ASP A 38 23.64 0.63 -4.55
N GLY A 39 24.72 0.68 -5.33
CA GLY A 39 25.08 1.82 -6.18
C GLY A 39 25.63 3.02 -5.42
N ASP A 40 25.81 4.12 -6.15
CA ASP A 40 26.48 5.32 -5.62
C ASP A 40 25.51 6.22 -4.87
N ARG A 41 25.95 6.73 -3.71
CA ARG A 41 25.19 7.69 -2.91
C ARG A 41 24.90 8.96 -3.72
N LEU A 42 23.67 9.46 -3.63
CA LEU A 42 23.32 10.73 -4.28
C LEU A 42 24.03 11.89 -3.58
N THR A 43 24.68 12.75 -4.37
CA THR A 43 25.33 13.97 -3.86
C THR A 43 24.31 14.94 -3.27
N ASP A 44 23.14 15.07 -3.89
CA ASP A 44 22.00 15.83 -3.38
C ASP A 44 20.75 14.94 -3.29
N PRO A 45 20.29 14.56 -2.08
CA PRO A 45 19.09 13.74 -1.89
C PRO A 45 17.79 14.56 -1.91
N THR A 46 17.82 15.88 -2.12
CA THR A 46 16.66 16.77 -2.00
C THR A 46 15.54 16.40 -2.97
N GLU A 47 15.87 16.19 -4.24
CA GLU A 47 14.89 15.80 -5.27
C GLU A 47 14.26 14.44 -4.93
N TYR A 48 15.08 13.48 -4.53
CA TYR A 48 14.62 12.14 -4.13
C TYR A 48 13.60 12.21 -2.99
N LYS A 49 13.93 12.94 -1.91
CA LYS A 49 13.05 13.09 -0.73
C LYS A 49 11.73 13.80 -1.09
N SER A 50 11.81 14.84 -1.92
CA SER A 50 10.63 15.58 -2.39
C SER A 50 9.69 14.68 -3.20
N LEU A 51 10.24 13.92 -4.14
CA LEU A 51 9.46 12.99 -4.96
C LEU A 51 8.91 11.81 -4.16
N ALA A 52 9.69 11.25 -3.23
CA ALA A 52 9.23 10.18 -2.34
C ALA A 52 8.05 10.64 -1.48
N GLY A 53 8.10 11.85 -0.92
CA GLY A 53 6.98 12.45 -0.18
C GLY A 53 5.74 12.67 -1.06
N ALA A 54 5.92 13.15 -2.29
CA ALA A 54 4.81 13.32 -3.24
C ALA A 54 4.18 11.97 -3.63
N LEU A 55 4.99 10.93 -3.81
CA LEU A 55 4.51 9.57 -4.08
C LEU A 55 3.74 9.01 -2.87
N GLN A 56 4.20 9.28 -1.64
CA GLN A 56 3.50 8.88 -0.42
C GLN A 56 2.09 9.46 -0.34
N TYR A 57 1.87 10.68 -0.84
CA TYR A 57 0.54 11.27 -0.95
C TYR A 57 -0.33 10.56 -2.00
N ILE A 58 0.25 10.19 -3.15
CA ILE A 58 -0.46 9.50 -4.23
C ILE A 58 -1.00 8.13 -3.78
N VAL A 59 -0.30 7.43 -2.88
CA VAL A 59 -0.72 6.14 -2.31
C VAL A 59 -2.16 6.16 -1.80
N LEU A 60 -2.63 7.28 -1.25
CA LEU A 60 -4.02 7.44 -0.77
C LEU A 60 -5.08 7.18 -1.85
N THR A 61 -4.74 7.47 -3.10
CA THR A 61 -5.65 7.33 -4.26
C THR A 61 -5.24 6.20 -5.21
N ARG A 62 -4.02 5.66 -5.01
CA ARG A 62 -3.38 4.62 -5.81
C ARG A 62 -2.75 3.60 -4.88
N PRO A 63 -3.57 2.74 -4.27
CA PRO A 63 -3.06 1.79 -3.28
C PRO A 63 -2.18 0.71 -3.94
N ASP A 64 -2.31 0.51 -5.27
CA ASP A 64 -1.48 -0.39 -6.06
C ASP A 64 0.02 -0.06 -6.01
N ILE A 65 0.39 1.20 -5.79
CA ILE A 65 1.81 1.61 -5.65
C ILE A 65 2.33 1.57 -4.20
N ALA A 66 1.46 1.27 -3.21
CA ALA A 66 1.78 1.43 -1.79
C ALA A 66 3.06 0.70 -1.37
N TYR A 67 3.22 -0.54 -1.83
CA TYR A 67 4.41 -1.35 -1.52
C TYR A 67 5.69 -0.74 -2.10
N ALA A 68 5.68 -0.39 -3.39
CA ALA A 68 6.84 0.18 -4.07
C ALA A 68 7.25 1.52 -3.46
N VAL A 69 6.27 2.36 -3.10
CA VAL A 69 6.51 3.64 -2.41
C VAL A 69 7.07 3.41 -1.01
N ASN A 70 6.50 2.48 -0.23
CA ASN A 70 7.03 2.14 1.09
C ASN A 70 8.51 1.72 0.99
N ARG A 71 8.85 0.91 -0.02
CA ARG A 71 10.23 0.45 -0.26
C ARG A 71 11.20 1.60 -0.53
N ILE A 72 10.89 2.50 -1.46
CA ILE A 72 11.79 3.65 -1.72
C ILE A 72 11.88 4.60 -0.51
N CYS A 73 10.80 4.73 0.26
CA CYS A 73 10.77 5.58 1.45
C CYS A 73 11.74 5.09 2.56
N GLN A 74 12.10 3.81 2.57
CA GLN A 74 13.07 3.26 3.54
C GLN A 74 14.47 3.85 3.35
N PHE A 75 14.81 4.29 2.14
CA PHE A 75 16.14 4.82 1.79
C PHE A 75 16.22 6.35 1.82
N MET A 76 15.22 7.05 2.38
CA MET A 76 15.19 8.52 2.40
C MET A 76 16.39 9.17 3.12
N HIS A 77 17.00 8.48 4.09
CA HIS A 77 18.15 9.04 4.81
C HIS A 77 19.41 9.11 3.93
N THR A 78 19.69 8.04 3.18
CA THR A 78 20.88 7.90 2.34
C THR A 78 20.52 7.23 1.01
N PRO A 79 19.82 7.93 0.10
CA PRO A 79 19.44 7.36 -1.19
C PRO A 79 20.64 7.22 -2.13
N THR A 80 20.53 6.29 -3.08
CA THR A 80 21.57 5.97 -4.07
C THR A 80 21.03 6.11 -5.49
N SER A 81 21.91 6.01 -6.49
CA SER A 81 21.54 6.02 -7.91
C SER A 81 20.53 4.91 -8.26
N VAL A 82 20.68 3.72 -7.66
CA VAL A 82 19.75 2.59 -7.84
C VAL A 82 18.38 2.90 -7.25
N HIS A 83 18.32 3.47 -6.05
CA HIS A 83 17.08 3.93 -5.43
C HIS A 83 16.36 4.99 -6.30
N LEU A 84 17.10 5.92 -6.90
CA LEU A 84 16.54 6.92 -7.79
C LEU A 84 15.96 6.30 -9.07
N VAL A 85 16.60 5.27 -9.62
CA VAL A 85 16.07 4.50 -10.77
C VAL A 85 14.75 3.82 -10.41
N ALA A 86 14.68 3.19 -9.23
CA ALA A 86 13.44 2.58 -8.74
C ALA A 86 12.31 3.62 -8.57
N LEU A 87 12.60 4.77 -7.98
CA LEU A 87 11.66 5.88 -7.86
C LEU A 87 11.17 6.36 -9.24
N LYS A 88 12.08 6.58 -10.19
CA LYS A 88 11.72 6.97 -11.57
C LYS A 88 10.87 5.90 -12.26
N ARG A 89 11.06 4.62 -11.96
CA ARG A 89 10.21 3.53 -12.48
C ARG A 89 8.77 3.65 -11.98
N ILE A 90 8.55 4.01 -10.71
CA ILE A 90 7.20 4.26 -10.17
C ILE A 90 6.54 5.41 -10.94
N LEU A 91 7.26 6.51 -11.19
CA LEU A 91 6.75 7.63 -11.99
C LEU A 91 6.37 7.19 -13.42
N ARG A 92 7.19 6.36 -14.07
CA ARG A 92 6.87 5.82 -15.41
C ARG A 92 5.63 4.92 -15.41
N TYR A 93 5.43 4.14 -14.36
CA TYR A 93 4.23 3.34 -14.20
C TYR A 93 2.99 4.23 -14.01
N LEU A 94 3.08 5.26 -13.16
CA LEU A 94 1.99 6.23 -12.96
C LEU A 94 1.63 6.96 -14.25
N ARG A 95 2.61 7.29 -15.09
CA ARG A 95 2.37 7.86 -16.42
C ARG A 95 1.54 6.93 -17.30
N GLY A 96 1.88 5.64 -17.34
CA GLY A 96 1.15 4.64 -18.13
C GLY A 96 -0.24 4.30 -17.59
N THR A 97 -0.46 4.55 -16.29
CA THR A 97 -1.69 4.21 -15.58
C THR A 97 -2.38 5.45 -15.02
N ILE A 98 -2.22 6.60 -15.67
CA ILE A 98 -2.77 7.87 -15.16
C ILE A 98 -4.29 7.83 -15.04
N ASP A 99 -4.94 6.98 -15.83
CA ASP A 99 -6.39 6.81 -15.80
C ASP A 99 -6.88 5.87 -14.71
N TYR A 100 -5.98 5.17 -14.02
CA TYR A 100 -6.33 4.29 -12.90
C TYR A 100 -6.58 5.13 -11.64
N GLY A 101 -7.53 4.70 -10.83
CA GLY A 101 -7.85 5.32 -9.57
C GLY A 101 -8.98 4.58 -8.85
N LEU A 102 -9.30 5.03 -7.66
CA LEU A 102 -10.40 4.47 -6.88
C LEU A 102 -11.73 4.76 -7.57
N VAL A 103 -12.50 3.70 -7.81
CA VAL A 103 -13.83 3.80 -8.38
C VAL A 103 -14.84 3.68 -7.25
N VAL A 104 -15.43 4.82 -6.89
CA VAL A 104 -16.52 4.88 -5.92
C VAL A 104 -17.82 4.56 -6.63
N ARG A 105 -18.53 3.54 -6.16
CA ARG A 105 -19.87 3.17 -6.65
C ARG A 105 -20.83 3.10 -5.47
N PRO A 106 -22.10 3.51 -5.65
CA PRO A 106 -23.13 3.23 -4.66
C PRO A 106 -23.22 1.72 -4.46
N SER A 107 -23.41 1.31 -3.21
CA SER A 107 -23.59 -0.08 -2.83
C SER A 107 -24.82 -0.16 -1.95
N ASP A 108 -25.73 -1.07 -2.26
CA ASP A 108 -26.97 -1.27 -1.50
C ASP A 108 -26.70 -2.02 -0.19
N ARG A 109 -25.55 -2.69 -0.09
CA ARG A 109 -25.10 -3.43 1.10
C ARG A 109 -23.76 -2.87 1.59
N LEU A 110 -23.68 -2.60 2.89
CA LEU A 110 -22.46 -2.15 3.55
C LEU A 110 -21.80 -3.35 4.25
N SER A 111 -20.97 -4.06 3.51
CA SER A 111 -20.12 -5.14 4.05
C SER A 111 -18.69 -4.65 4.22
N LEU A 112 -18.07 -4.95 5.35
CA LEU A 112 -16.68 -4.59 5.60
C LEU A 112 -15.78 -5.83 5.42
N VAL A 113 -14.91 -5.80 4.42
CA VAL A 113 -14.05 -6.93 4.07
C VAL A 113 -12.58 -6.50 4.09
N GLY A 114 -11.80 -7.13 4.97
CA GLY A 114 -10.35 -6.97 5.03
C GLY A 114 -9.62 -8.08 4.31
N TYR A 115 -8.49 -7.73 3.70
CA TYR A 115 -7.47 -8.64 3.22
C TYR A 115 -6.17 -8.29 3.93
N ALA A 116 -5.57 -9.25 4.62
CA ALA A 116 -4.25 -9.14 5.21
C ALA A 116 -3.26 -9.92 4.35
N ASP A 117 -2.12 -9.30 4.08
CA ASP A 117 -1.00 -9.87 3.34
C ASP A 117 0.30 -9.64 4.11
N ASP A 118 1.24 -10.57 4.02
CA ASP A 118 2.55 -10.44 4.61
C ASP A 118 3.65 -10.93 3.66
N ASN A 119 4.71 -10.14 3.62
CA ASN A 119 5.88 -10.44 2.82
C ASN A 119 7.04 -10.80 3.76
N TRP A 120 7.14 -12.07 4.15
CA TRP A 120 8.14 -12.53 5.13
C TRP A 120 9.57 -12.48 4.59
N GLY A 121 10.47 -11.86 5.36
CA GLY A 121 11.93 -11.99 5.20
C GLY A 121 12.53 -11.47 3.88
N LEU A 122 11.75 -10.78 3.05
CA LEU A 122 12.17 -10.31 1.72
C LEU A 122 12.90 -8.97 1.72
N ASP A 123 13.17 -8.42 2.91
CA ASP A 123 14.02 -7.25 3.09
C ASP A 123 15.46 -7.70 3.34
N PHE A 124 16.38 -7.43 2.41
CA PHE A 124 17.77 -7.89 2.52
C PHE A 124 18.53 -7.20 3.65
N ASP A 125 18.21 -5.95 3.95
CA ASP A 125 18.97 -5.14 4.90
C ASP A 125 18.54 -5.45 6.34
N ASP A 126 17.24 -5.35 6.62
CA ASP A 126 16.75 -5.45 8.00
C ASP A 126 16.12 -6.83 8.31
N ARG A 127 15.91 -7.69 7.29
CA ARG A 127 15.16 -8.97 7.38
C ARG A 127 13.75 -8.84 7.96
N ARG A 128 13.24 -7.60 8.04
CA ARG A 128 11.90 -7.30 8.54
C ARG A 128 10.86 -7.65 7.48
N SER A 129 9.76 -8.23 7.94
CA SER A 129 8.64 -8.55 7.05
C SER A 129 7.83 -7.29 6.74
N THR A 130 7.20 -7.22 5.58
CA THR A 130 6.25 -6.13 5.27
C THR A 130 4.84 -6.61 5.56
N THR A 131 4.12 -5.89 6.42
CA THR A 131 2.68 -6.04 6.63
C THR A 131 1.93 -5.23 5.57
N GLY A 132 1.02 -5.87 4.85
CA GLY A 132 0.07 -5.24 3.95
C GLY A 132 -1.36 -5.52 4.38
N TYR A 133 -2.27 -4.56 4.15
CA TYR A 133 -3.69 -4.86 4.19
C TYR A 133 -4.49 -3.97 3.24
N TYR A 134 -5.68 -4.46 2.86
CA TYR A 134 -6.68 -3.72 2.11
C TYR A 134 -8.04 -3.92 2.76
N VAL A 135 -8.78 -2.84 3.01
CA VAL A 135 -10.13 -2.88 3.58
C VAL A 135 -11.12 -2.29 2.59
N TYR A 136 -12.16 -3.06 2.29
CA TYR A 136 -13.25 -2.71 1.40
C TYR A 136 -14.54 -2.49 2.19
N LEU A 137 -15.28 -1.45 1.82
CA LEU A 137 -16.66 -1.21 2.21
C LEU A 137 -17.54 -1.42 0.97
N GLY A 138 -18.29 -2.52 0.96
CA GLY A 138 -19.00 -2.99 -0.23
C GLY A 138 -18.03 -3.24 -1.38
N HIS A 139 -18.19 -2.50 -2.48
CA HIS A 139 -17.34 -2.59 -3.66
C HIS A 139 -16.19 -1.57 -3.69
N MET A 140 -16.03 -0.75 -2.65
CA MET A 140 -15.05 0.34 -2.60
C MET A 140 -13.94 0.06 -1.60
N SER A 141 -12.67 0.18 -2.00
CA SER A 141 -11.55 0.17 -1.06
C SER A 141 -11.51 1.49 -0.29
N ILE A 142 -11.54 1.43 1.03
CA ILE A 142 -11.56 2.61 1.91
C ILE A 142 -10.29 2.79 2.72
N SER A 143 -9.54 1.72 2.96
CA SER A 143 -8.27 1.77 3.68
C SER A 143 -7.29 0.76 3.08
N CYS A 144 -6.02 1.15 3.01
CA CYS A 144 -4.94 0.28 2.56
C CYS A 144 -3.66 0.67 3.29
N CYS A 145 -2.78 -0.29 3.49
CA CYS A 145 -1.48 -0.03 4.09
C CYS A 145 -0.44 -1.00 3.56
N SER A 146 0.79 -0.51 3.44
CA SER A 146 1.98 -1.34 3.28
C SER A 146 3.06 -0.75 4.18
N LYS A 147 3.52 -1.53 5.16
CA LYS A 147 4.44 -1.08 6.20
C LYS A 147 5.37 -2.19 6.66
N ASN A 148 6.66 -1.91 6.80
CA ASN A 148 7.60 -2.81 7.45
C ASN A 148 7.25 -3.03 8.93
N GLN A 149 7.30 -4.28 9.37
CA GLN A 149 7.13 -4.64 10.77
C GLN A 149 8.27 -4.04 11.61
N SER A 150 7.95 -3.59 12.83
CA SER A 150 8.94 -2.98 13.73
C SER A 150 9.98 -3.98 14.24
N VAL A 151 9.63 -5.27 14.25
CA VAL A 151 10.44 -6.37 14.76
C VAL A 151 10.61 -7.42 13.67
N VAL A 152 11.76 -8.09 13.65
CA VAL A 152 12.03 -9.21 12.75
C VAL A 152 11.20 -10.42 13.20
N SER A 153 10.41 -10.98 12.29
CA SER A 153 9.63 -12.20 12.53
C SER A 153 10.53 -13.43 12.34
N ARG A 154 10.53 -14.33 13.32
CA ARG A 154 11.38 -15.53 13.30
C ARG A 154 10.82 -16.64 12.40
N PHE A 155 9.52 -16.59 12.12
CA PHE A 155 8.82 -17.53 11.26
C PHE A 155 7.70 -16.82 10.49
N THR A 156 7.27 -17.41 9.38
CA THR A 156 6.21 -16.86 8.51
C THR A 156 4.90 -16.64 9.25
N ALA A 157 4.49 -17.57 10.12
CA ALA A 157 3.24 -17.41 10.85
C ALA A 157 3.27 -16.21 11.82
N GLU A 158 4.41 -15.83 12.40
CA GLU A 158 4.52 -14.62 13.23
C GLU A 158 4.28 -13.35 12.40
N ALA A 159 4.85 -13.31 11.19
CA ALA A 159 4.65 -12.20 10.26
C ALA A 159 3.17 -12.09 9.84
N LYS A 160 2.52 -13.22 9.55
CA LYS A 160 1.07 -13.32 9.30
C LYS A 160 0.23 -12.84 10.47
N TYR A 161 0.51 -13.30 11.68
CA TYR A 161 -0.28 -12.87 12.85
C TYR A 161 -0.18 -11.36 13.06
N ARG A 162 0.99 -10.78 12.81
CA ARG A 162 1.19 -9.32 12.87
C ARG A 162 0.43 -8.58 11.76
N SER A 163 0.40 -9.09 10.53
CA SER A 163 -0.38 -8.46 9.46
C SER A 163 -1.89 -8.56 9.73
N LEU A 164 -2.35 -9.71 10.20
CA LEU A 164 -3.73 -9.93 10.60
C LEU A 164 -4.15 -9.01 11.75
N ALA A 165 -3.31 -8.88 12.79
CA ALA A 165 -3.57 -7.98 13.90
C ALA A 165 -3.71 -6.51 13.45
N ALA A 166 -2.85 -6.05 12.53
CA ALA A 166 -2.95 -4.72 11.94
C ALA A 166 -4.26 -4.52 11.17
N ALA A 167 -4.64 -5.46 10.29
CA ALA A 167 -5.90 -5.40 9.54
C ALA A 167 -7.12 -5.41 10.48
N THR A 168 -7.07 -6.21 11.54
CA THR A 168 -8.14 -6.32 12.54
C THR A 168 -8.31 -5.01 13.31
N SER A 169 -7.20 -4.37 13.69
CA SER A 169 -7.24 -3.07 14.40
C SER A 169 -7.88 -1.97 13.54
N GLU A 170 -7.54 -1.94 12.25
CA GLU A 170 -8.11 -0.98 11.30
C GLU A 170 -9.61 -1.21 11.11
N ILE A 171 -10.02 -2.47 10.95
CA ILE A 171 -11.43 -2.84 10.79
C ILE A 171 -12.23 -2.51 12.05
N THR A 172 -11.68 -2.79 13.22
CA THR A 172 -12.34 -2.47 14.50
C THR A 172 -12.54 -0.96 14.67
N TRP A 173 -11.54 -0.17 14.27
CA TRP A 173 -11.64 1.29 14.24
C TRP A 173 -12.71 1.76 13.24
N LEU A 174 -12.73 1.20 12.03
CA LEU A 174 -13.74 1.53 11.00
C LEU A 174 -15.15 1.18 11.45
N VAL A 175 -15.38 0.01 12.03
CA VAL A 175 -16.69 -0.36 12.60
C VAL A 175 -17.13 0.67 13.66
N SER A 176 -16.21 1.04 14.56
CA SER A 176 -16.48 2.04 15.60
C SER A 176 -16.83 3.42 15.00
N LEU A 177 -16.14 3.81 13.92
CA LEU A 177 -16.42 5.05 13.19
C LEU A 177 -17.78 5.01 12.50
N LEU A 178 -18.09 3.93 11.78
CA LEU A 178 -19.35 3.78 11.04
C LEU A 178 -20.56 3.74 11.99
N ASN A 179 -20.41 3.11 13.17
CA ASN A 179 -21.41 3.12 14.22
C ASN A 179 -21.68 4.54 14.74
N LYS A 180 -20.64 5.35 14.96
CA LYS A 180 -20.79 6.78 15.35
C LYS A 180 -21.42 7.63 14.26
N LEU A 181 -21.26 7.26 12.99
CA LEU A 181 -21.92 7.88 11.85
C LEU A 181 -23.37 7.38 11.64
N HIS A 182 -23.91 6.59 12.58
CA HIS A 182 -25.28 6.07 12.57
C HIS A 182 -25.61 5.18 11.37
N LEU A 183 -24.62 4.47 10.81
CA LEU A 183 -24.85 3.46 9.77
C LEU A 183 -25.26 2.14 10.44
N GLN A 184 -26.57 1.88 10.45
CA GLN A 184 -27.18 0.80 11.25
C GLN A 184 -27.16 -0.60 10.58
N SER A 185 -26.71 -0.71 9.33
CA SER A 185 -26.81 -1.93 8.51
C SER A 185 -25.45 -2.48 8.06
N LEU A 186 -24.49 -2.54 8.98
CA LEU A 186 -23.21 -3.17 8.68
C LEU A 186 -23.32 -4.70 8.79
N ASP A 187 -23.02 -5.41 7.70
CA ASP A 187 -22.83 -6.86 7.77
C ASP A 187 -21.61 -7.19 8.65
N GLN A 188 -21.56 -8.42 9.16
CA GLN A 188 -20.44 -8.85 10.00
C GLN A 188 -19.10 -8.70 9.25
N PRO A 189 -18.11 -7.99 9.83
CA PRO A 189 -16.84 -7.77 9.16
C PRO A 189 -16.08 -9.08 8.97
N THR A 190 -15.52 -9.26 7.78
CA THR A 190 -14.78 -10.47 7.41
C THR A 190 -13.33 -10.13 7.11
N ILE A 191 -12.39 -10.90 7.64
CA ILE A 191 -10.96 -10.75 7.34
C ILE A 191 -10.45 -12.01 6.63
N TRP A 192 -9.82 -11.81 5.48
CA TRP A 192 -9.15 -12.83 4.71
C TRP A 192 -7.64 -12.71 4.94
N CYS A 193 -6.97 -13.84 5.16
CA CYS A 193 -5.52 -13.92 5.22
C CYS A 193 -5.08 -15.01 4.24
N GLU A 194 -4.14 -14.71 3.34
CA GLU A 194 -3.62 -15.75 2.46
C GLU A 194 -2.71 -16.70 3.25
N ASN A 195 -2.99 -17.99 3.15
CA ASN A 195 -2.19 -19.01 3.80
C ASN A 195 -1.19 -19.55 2.78
N SER A 196 0.08 -19.15 2.89
CA SER A 196 1.20 -19.58 2.03
C SER A 196 1.37 -21.10 1.82
N ASN A 197 0.67 -21.95 2.58
CA ASN A 197 0.73 -23.41 2.47
C ASN A 197 -0.53 -24.05 1.86
N ALA A 198 -1.55 -23.30 1.45
CA ALA A 198 -2.82 -23.91 1.05
C ALA A 198 -3.45 -23.23 -0.16
N LEU A 199 -3.83 -24.07 -1.14
CA LEU A 199 -4.84 -23.83 -2.18
C LEU A 199 -6.24 -23.41 -1.64
N TYR A 200 -6.37 -23.15 -0.34
CA TYR A 200 -7.60 -22.81 0.36
C TYR A 200 -7.49 -21.43 0.99
N ARG A 201 -8.29 -20.48 0.50
CA ARG A 201 -8.60 -19.22 1.21
C ARG A 201 -9.30 -19.59 2.51
N GLN A 202 -8.66 -19.35 3.64
CA GLN A 202 -9.31 -19.48 4.94
C GLN A 202 -9.82 -18.11 5.38
N SER A 203 -11.12 -18.02 5.68
CA SER A 203 -11.68 -16.89 6.41
C SER A 203 -11.15 -16.96 7.83
N CYS A 204 -10.13 -16.16 8.13
CA CYS A 204 -9.52 -16.15 9.44
C CYS A 204 -10.15 -14.97 10.19
N VAL A 205 -11.07 -15.30 11.10
CA VAL A 205 -11.81 -14.40 12.00
C VAL A 205 -13.07 -13.77 11.40
N THR A 206 -14.22 -14.36 11.70
CA THR A 206 -15.50 -13.63 11.76
C THR A 206 -15.53 -12.94 13.11
N LEU A 207 -15.24 -11.64 13.16
CA LEU A 207 -15.32 -10.89 14.42
C LEU A 207 -16.80 -10.77 14.79
N GLN A 208 -17.28 -11.56 15.75
CA GLN A 208 -18.52 -11.24 16.47
C GLN A 208 -18.18 -10.13 17.46
N ILE A 209 -18.15 -8.89 16.99
CA ILE A 209 -18.21 -7.74 17.90
C ILE A 209 -19.68 -7.64 18.30
N GLN A 210 -20.10 -8.42 19.30
CA GLN A 210 -21.31 -8.07 20.05
C GLN A 210 -21.03 -6.71 20.68
N ALA A 211 -21.83 -5.72 20.32
CA ALA A 211 -21.86 -4.46 21.03
C ALA A 211 -22.08 -4.76 22.53
N CYS A 212 -21.09 -4.41 23.36
CA CYS A 212 -21.34 -4.17 24.77
C CYS A 212 -21.98 -2.80 24.94
#